data_AF-A0A662T7J6-F1
#
_entry.id   AF-A0A662T7J6-F1
#
_cell.length_a   1.000
_cell.length_b   1.000
_cell.length_c   1.000
_cell.angle_alpha   90.00
_cell.angle_beta   90.00
_cell.angle_gamma   90.00
#
_symmetry.space_group_name_H-M   'P 1'
#
loop_
_entity.id
_entity.type
_entity.pdbx_description
1 polymer ?
#
loop_
_entity_poly.entity_id
_entity_poly.type
_entity_poly.pdbx_seq_one_letter_code
_entity_poly.pdbx_strand_id
1 'polypeptide(L)'
;MREGLRRAMALYSVILGVAYIALGILEVMAGFFSLLGLNGELIPGTEWVPIDLFGGGSAMVIGFTYVGALSLWKGRDESISYILVGSFLSAVFGGLYLLILGADAVSLLLASERLKLIGEIRPEIFLFLLSLPLGLKALRLIKAKNMKGSRSME
;
A
#
# COMPACT_ATOMS: atom_id res chain seq x y z
N MET A 1 -0.34 -16.51 19.71
CA MET A 1 -0.48 -15.04 19.64
C MET A 1 -1.68 -14.63 20.48
N ARG A 2 -1.63 -13.55 21.27
CA ARG A 2 -2.81 -13.10 22.05
C ARG A 2 -3.95 -12.78 21.09
N GLU A 3 -5.17 -13.24 21.42
CA GLU A 3 -6.34 -13.13 20.52
C GLU A 3 -6.66 -11.67 20.14
N GLY A 4 -6.55 -10.74 21.08
CA GLY A 4 -6.72 -9.31 20.82
C GLY A 4 -5.72 -8.73 19.81
N LEU A 5 -4.47 -9.20 19.83
CA LEU A 5 -3.44 -8.74 18.88
C LEU A 5 -3.73 -9.24 17.46
N ARG A 6 -4.20 -10.49 17.32
CA ARG A 6 -4.65 -11.06 16.03
C ARG A 6 -5.75 -10.23 15.41
N ARG A 7 -6.80 -9.95 16.19
CA ARG A 7 -7.97 -9.17 15.73
C ARG A 7 -7.57 -7.75 15.35
N ALA A 8 -6.72 -7.09 16.14
CA ALA A 8 -6.22 -5.76 15.84
C ALA A 8 -5.39 -5.72 14.53
N MET A 9 -4.51 -6.71 14.31
CA MET A 9 -3.74 -6.80 13.06
C MET A 9 -4.62 -7.06 11.85
N ALA A 10 -5.62 -7.93 11.97
CA ALA A 10 -6.57 -8.20 10.89
C ALA A 10 -7.39 -6.96 10.55
N LEU A 11 -7.94 -6.27 11.56
CA LEU A 11 -8.69 -5.03 11.34
C LEU A 11 -7.83 -3.95 10.69
N TYR A 12 -6.60 -3.74 11.19
CA TYR A 12 -5.68 -2.76 10.63
C TYR A 12 -5.30 -3.08 9.17
N SER A 13 -5.05 -4.35 8.87
CA SER A 13 -4.83 -4.83 7.50
C SER A 13 -6.02 -4.52 6.61
N VAL A 14 -7.24 -4.78 7.06
CA VAL A 14 -8.45 -4.52 6.28
C VAL A 14 -8.66 -3.04 6.01
N ILE A 15 -8.45 -2.18 7.02
CA ILE A 15 -8.53 -0.72 6.85
C ILE A 15 -7.55 -0.25 5.78
N LEU A 16 -6.30 -0.71 5.85
CA LEU A 16 -5.29 -0.43 4.83
C LEU A 16 -5.71 -0.96 3.46
N GLY A 17 -6.25 -2.18 3.40
CA GLY A 17 -6.68 -2.80 2.16
C GLY A 17 -7.82 -2.05 1.47
N VAL A 18 -8.81 -1.60 2.25
CA VAL A 18 -9.92 -0.78 1.75
C VAL A 18 -9.41 0.56 1.24
N ALA A 19 -8.47 1.21 1.94
CA ALA A 19 -7.88 2.47 1.49
C ALA A 19 -7.14 2.30 0.14
N TYR A 20 -6.32 1.25 0.00
CA TYR A 20 -5.63 0.91 -1.24
C TYR A 20 -6.60 0.62 -2.40
N ILE A 21 -7.68 -0.13 -2.15
CA ILE A 21 -8.71 -0.40 -3.17
C ILE A 21 -9.42 0.89 -3.58
N ALA A 22 -9.81 1.73 -2.63
CA ALA A 22 -10.51 2.97 -2.91
C ALA A 22 -9.68 3.91 -3.79
N LEU A 23 -8.40 4.11 -3.44
CA LEU A 23 -7.48 4.90 -4.27
C LEU A 23 -7.26 4.25 -5.63
N GLY A 24 -7.03 2.93 -5.67
CA GLY A 24 -6.79 2.23 -6.92
C GLY A 24 -7.95 2.31 -7.90
N ILE A 25 -9.20 2.25 -7.41
CA ILE A 25 -10.39 2.47 -8.23
C ILE A 25 -10.40 3.90 -8.77
N LEU A 26 -10.14 4.90 -7.94
CA LEU A 26 -10.12 6.31 -8.36
C LEU A 26 -9.08 6.56 -9.47
N GLU A 27 -7.84 6.07 -9.29
CA GLU A 27 -6.77 6.22 -10.29
C GLU A 27 -7.07 5.47 -11.59
N VAL A 28 -7.59 4.24 -11.51
CA VAL A 28 -7.97 3.47 -12.69
C VAL A 28 -9.10 4.15 -13.46
N MET A 29 -10.12 4.66 -12.76
CA MET A 29 -11.21 5.39 -13.40
C MET A 29 -10.70 6.67 -14.06
N ALA A 30 -9.90 7.47 -13.34
CA ALA A 30 -9.30 8.69 -13.88
C ALA A 30 -8.45 8.42 -15.13
N GLY A 31 -7.60 7.40 -15.08
CA GLY A 31 -6.79 6.97 -16.22
C GLY A 31 -7.60 6.41 -17.38
N PHE A 32 -8.67 5.64 -17.11
CA PHE A 32 -9.54 5.08 -18.14
C PHE A 32 -10.30 6.17 -18.91
N PHE A 33 -10.84 7.17 -18.19
CA PHE A 33 -11.50 8.31 -18.84
C PHE A 33 -10.53 9.17 -19.64
N SER A 34 -9.30 9.35 -19.15
CA SER A 34 -8.26 10.05 -19.91
C SER A 34 -7.93 9.33 -21.23
N LEU A 35 -7.88 7.98 -21.25
CA LEU A 35 -7.69 7.21 -22.49
C LEU A 35 -8.81 7.41 -23.52
N LEU A 36 -10.04 7.68 -23.07
CA LEU A 36 -11.18 7.96 -23.96
C LEU A 36 -11.18 9.42 -24.48
N GLY A 37 -10.15 10.20 -24.18
CA GLY A 37 -10.07 11.62 -24.55
C GLY A 37 -11.00 12.51 -23.72
N LEU A 38 -11.58 11.98 -22.66
CA LEU A 38 -12.43 12.73 -21.72
C LEU A 38 -11.51 13.40 -20.68
N ASN A 39 -10.85 14.47 -21.11
CA ASN A 39 -9.93 15.22 -20.27
C ASN A 39 -10.70 16.03 -19.22
N GLY A 40 -10.88 15.42 -18.03
CA GLY A 40 -10.66 16.09 -16.75
C GLY A 40 -11.63 17.16 -16.28
N GLU A 41 -12.94 16.85 -16.14
CA GLU A 41 -13.82 17.43 -15.09
C GLU A 41 -14.94 16.44 -14.68
N LEU A 42 -14.83 15.14 -15.00
CA LEU A 42 -15.96 14.20 -14.84
C LEU A 42 -16.27 13.86 -13.37
N ILE A 43 -15.31 14.05 -12.46
CA ILE A 43 -15.50 13.82 -11.03
C ILE A 43 -15.00 15.06 -10.27
N PRO A 44 -15.92 15.95 -9.84
CA PRO A 44 -15.55 17.10 -9.02
C PRO A 44 -14.82 16.66 -7.75
N GLY A 45 -13.64 17.24 -7.49
CA GLY A 45 -12.84 16.96 -6.29
C GLY A 45 -11.81 15.83 -6.40
N THR A 46 -11.51 15.31 -7.59
CA THR A 46 -10.42 14.33 -7.82
C THR A 46 -9.16 14.94 -8.44
N GLU A 47 -8.97 16.26 -8.37
CA GLU A 47 -7.79 16.95 -8.89
C GLU A 47 -6.45 16.49 -8.27
N TRP A 48 -6.52 15.92 -7.05
CA TRP A 48 -5.39 15.37 -6.31
C TRP A 48 -5.10 13.90 -6.67
N VAL A 49 -5.96 13.24 -7.45
CA VAL A 49 -5.79 11.83 -7.82
C VAL A 49 -4.86 11.74 -9.02
N PRO A 50 -3.73 11.05 -8.92
CA PRO A 50 -2.86 10.80 -10.06
C PRO A 50 -3.58 10.06 -11.19
N ILE A 51 -3.34 10.49 -12.43
CA ILE A 51 -3.79 9.77 -13.62
C ILE A 51 -2.78 8.66 -13.91
N ASP A 52 -2.91 7.52 -13.23
CA ASP A 52 -2.02 6.35 -13.39
C ASP A 52 -2.81 5.04 -13.35
N LEU A 53 -3.07 4.45 -14.53
CA LEU A 53 -3.77 3.17 -14.64
C LEU A 53 -3.01 2.01 -13.98
N PHE A 54 -1.68 2.02 -14.10
CA PHE A 54 -0.84 0.93 -13.59
C PHE A 54 -0.64 1.09 -12.08
N GLY A 55 -0.46 2.32 -11.61
CA GLY A 55 -0.47 2.67 -10.19
C GLY A 55 -1.78 2.24 -9.54
N GLY A 56 -2.91 2.65 -10.10
CA GLY A 56 -4.22 2.32 -9.55
C GLY A 56 -4.50 0.81 -9.55
N GLY A 57 -4.13 0.12 -10.64
CA GLY A 57 -4.23 -1.33 -10.72
C GLY A 57 -3.38 -2.03 -9.66
N SER A 58 -2.14 -1.56 -9.45
CA SER A 58 -1.26 -2.10 -8.42
C SER A 58 -1.79 -1.84 -7.00
N ALA A 59 -2.34 -0.66 -6.75
CA ALA A 59 -2.99 -0.29 -5.48
C ALA A 59 -4.16 -1.23 -5.18
N MET A 60 -5.01 -1.55 -6.17
CA MET A 60 -6.07 -2.55 -6.01
C MET A 60 -5.52 -3.92 -5.63
N VAL A 61 -4.46 -4.40 -6.29
CA VAL A 61 -3.84 -5.71 -5.97
C VAL A 61 -3.28 -5.73 -4.54
N ILE A 62 -2.60 -4.67 -4.12
CA ILE A 62 -2.10 -4.50 -2.74
C ILE A 62 -3.29 -4.56 -1.77
N GLY A 63 -4.36 -3.83 -2.08
CA GLY A 63 -5.52 -3.74 -1.22
C GLY A 63 -6.28 -5.06 -1.08
N PHE A 64 -6.49 -5.80 -2.16
CA PHE A 64 -7.08 -7.14 -2.11
C PHE A 64 -6.23 -8.12 -1.32
N THR A 65 -4.91 -8.03 -1.45
CA THR A 65 -3.98 -8.84 -0.66
C THR A 65 -4.16 -8.56 0.85
N TYR A 66 -4.29 -7.30 1.24
CA TYR A 66 -4.55 -6.91 2.62
C TYR A 66 -5.93 -7.30 3.14
N VAL A 67 -6.97 -7.21 2.32
CA VAL A 67 -8.33 -7.67 2.67
C VAL A 67 -8.35 -9.20 2.86
N GLY A 68 -7.53 -9.95 2.12
CA GLY A 68 -7.33 -11.39 2.32
C GLY A 68 -6.91 -11.77 3.75
N ALA A 69 -6.33 -10.84 4.51
CA ALA A 69 -6.02 -11.01 5.92
C ALA A 69 -7.28 -11.17 6.81
N LEU A 70 -8.50 -10.91 6.32
CA LEU A 70 -9.75 -11.23 7.04
C LEU A 70 -9.81 -12.68 7.51
N SER A 71 -9.14 -13.60 6.81
CA SER A 71 -9.06 -15.01 7.20
C SER A 71 -8.33 -15.22 8.54
N LEU A 72 -7.51 -14.26 9.02
CA LEU A 72 -6.91 -14.27 10.37
C LEU A 72 -7.98 -14.19 11.46
N TRP A 73 -9.11 -13.54 11.17
CA TRP A 73 -10.22 -13.43 12.11
C TRP A 73 -10.86 -14.81 12.37
N LYS A 74 -10.78 -15.72 11.39
CA LYS A 74 -11.22 -17.12 11.51
C LYS A 74 -10.18 -18.03 12.19
N GLY A 75 -9.12 -17.45 12.77
CA GLY A 75 -8.12 -18.19 13.55
C GLY A 75 -7.05 -18.91 12.73
N ARG A 76 -7.02 -18.76 11.39
CA ARG A 76 -6.00 -19.37 10.54
C ARG A 76 -4.70 -18.59 10.65
N ASP A 77 -3.64 -19.24 11.15
CA ASP A 77 -2.29 -18.64 11.20
C ASP A 77 -1.70 -18.38 9.80
N GLU A 78 -2.20 -19.08 8.78
CA GLU A 78 -1.81 -18.92 7.38
C GLU A 78 -2.03 -17.50 6.84
N SER A 79 -2.93 -16.73 7.45
CA SER A 79 -3.28 -15.42 6.92
C SER A 79 -2.30 -14.30 7.29
N ILE A 80 -1.28 -14.60 8.11
CA ILE A 80 -0.12 -13.71 8.32
C ILE A 80 0.63 -13.52 6.99
N SER A 81 0.62 -14.52 6.11
CA SER A 81 1.26 -14.43 4.79
C SER A 81 0.64 -13.31 3.93
N TYR A 82 -0.68 -13.13 3.98
CA TYR A 82 -1.34 -12.02 3.27
C TYR A 82 -0.88 -10.65 3.78
N ILE A 83 -0.76 -10.48 5.10
CA ILE A 83 -0.23 -9.25 5.68
C ILE A 83 1.21 -9.00 5.22
N LEU A 84 2.04 -10.05 5.19
CA LEU A 84 3.43 -9.94 4.78
C LEU A 84 3.56 -9.58 3.30
N VAL A 85 2.83 -10.28 2.43
CA VAL A 85 2.83 -10.04 0.97
C VAL A 85 2.27 -8.65 0.67
N GLY A 86 1.16 -8.26 1.30
CA GLY A 86 0.60 -6.91 1.14
C GLY A 86 1.58 -5.83 1.57
N SER A 87 2.30 -6.03 2.68
CA SER A 87 3.32 -5.08 3.16
C SER A 87 4.56 -5.05 2.28
N PHE A 88 4.97 -6.19 1.74
CA PHE A 88 6.06 -6.25 0.78
C PHE A 88 5.70 -5.51 -0.51
N LEU A 89 4.51 -5.76 -1.06
CA LEU A 89 4.05 -5.14 -2.29
C LEU A 89 3.85 -3.62 -2.11
N SER A 90 3.27 -3.21 -0.97
CA SER A 90 3.19 -1.81 -0.54
C SER A 90 4.57 -1.16 -0.43
N ALA A 91 5.58 -1.88 0.09
CA ALA A 91 6.95 -1.37 0.17
C ALA A 91 7.64 -1.21 -1.18
N VAL A 92 7.43 -2.15 -2.11
CA VAL A 92 7.97 -2.04 -3.46
C VAL A 92 7.38 -0.82 -4.17
N PHE A 93 6.06 -0.70 -4.23
CA PHE A 93 5.40 0.42 -4.93
C PHE A 93 5.61 1.76 -4.22
N GLY A 94 5.45 1.82 -2.90
CA GLY A 94 5.71 3.03 -2.13
C GLY A 94 7.17 3.48 -2.21
N GLY A 95 8.12 2.52 -2.19
CA GLY A 95 9.53 2.80 -2.42
C GLY A 95 9.80 3.37 -3.81
N LEU A 96 9.24 2.76 -4.85
CA LEU A 96 9.34 3.27 -6.22
C LEU A 96 8.82 4.71 -6.32
N TYR A 97 7.65 5.01 -5.75
CA TYR A 97 7.09 6.36 -5.77
C TYR A 97 7.91 7.36 -4.96
N LEU A 98 8.52 6.95 -3.85
CA LEU A 98 9.48 7.79 -3.11
C LEU A 98 10.72 8.10 -3.95
N LEU A 99 11.24 7.13 -4.72
CA LEU A 99 12.37 7.35 -5.62
C LEU A 99 12.01 8.33 -6.73
N ILE A 100 10.81 8.21 -7.33
CA ILE A 100 10.32 9.14 -8.34
C ILE A 100 10.24 10.56 -7.77
N LEU A 101 9.58 10.72 -6.61
CA LEU A 101 9.51 12.00 -5.91
C LEU A 101 10.90 12.59 -5.62
N GLY A 102 11.86 11.74 -5.24
CA GLY A 102 13.25 12.14 -5.02
C GLY A 102 13.95 12.60 -6.30
N ALA A 103 13.71 11.91 -7.43
CA ALA A 103 14.24 12.29 -8.74
C ALA A 103 13.68 13.64 -9.20
N ASP A 104 12.39 13.89 -8.96
CA ASP A 104 11.74 15.16 -9.29
C ASP A 104 12.26 16.29 -8.40
N ALA A 105 12.50 16.01 -7.10
CA ALA A 105 13.11 16.96 -6.19
C ALA A 105 14.55 17.35 -6.60
N VAL A 106 15.36 16.38 -7.04
CA VAL A 106 16.71 16.65 -7.55
C VAL A 106 16.64 17.44 -8.85
N SER A 107 15.73 17.09 -9.77
CA SER A 107 15.51 17.83 -11.01
C SER A 107 15.15 19.29 -10.74
N LEU A 108 14.31 19.56 -9.73
CA LEU A 108 13.97 20.91 -9.30
C LEU A 108 15.19 21.72 -8.83
N LEU A 109 16.05 21.11 -8.03
CA LEU A 109 17.27 21.75 -7.52
C LEU A 109 18.23 22.13 -8.64
N LEU A 110 18.27 21.34 -9.72
CA LEU A 110 19.15 21.56 -10.87
C LEU A 110 18.57 22.53 -11.90
N ALA A 111 17.25 22.49 -12.13
CA ALA A 111 16.59 23.25 -13.20
C ALA A 111 16.20 24.69 -12.81
N SER A 112 16.33 25.09 -11.54
CA SER A 112 15.92 26.43 -11.03
C SER A 112 14.46 26.82 -11.30
N GLU A 113 13.58 25.87 -11.64
CA GLU A 113 12.15 26.10 -11.81
C GLU A 113 11.38 26.03 -10.48
N ARG A 114 10.19 26.65 -10.40
CA ARG A 114 9.38 26.73 -9.18
C ARG A 114 8.40 25.56 -9.02
N LEU A 115 8.48 24.94 -7.84
CA LEU A 115 7.43 24.31 -7.02
C LEU A 115 6.20 23.72 -7.75
N LYS A 116 6.35 22.52 -8.32
CA LYS A 116 5.22 21.57 -8.57
C LYS A 116 5.21 20.33 -7.66
N LEU A 117 6.17 20.21 -6.75
CA LEU A 117 6.38 19.00 -5.94
C LEU A 117 5.19 18.60 -5.04
N ILE A 118 4.36 19.55 -4.62
CA ILE A 118 3.28 19.26 -3.65
C ILE A 118 2.06 18.62 -4.33
N GLY A 119 1.83 18.90 -5.62
CA GLY A 119 0.70 18.33 -6.39
C GLY A 119 0.96 16.93 -6.95
N GLU A 120 2.21 16.47 -6.93
CA GLU A 120 2.62 15.18 -7.52
C GLU A 120 2.88 14.09 -6.45
N ILE A 121 2.69 14.40 -5.16
CA ILE A 121 2.88 13.42 -4.09
C ILE A 121 1.82 12.32 -4.21
N ARG A 122 2.29 11.14 -4.63
CA ARG A 122 1.50 9.92 -4.76
C ARG A 122 0.91 9.49 -3.41
N PRO A 123 -0.42 9.30 -3.29
CA PRO A 123 -1.05 8.92 -2.02
C PRO A 123 -0.59 7.53 -1.52
N GLU A 124 -0.10 6.67 -2.41
CA GLU A 124 0.49 5.36 -2.13
C GLU A 124 1.70 5.45 -1.20
N ILE A 125 2.43 6.56 -1.21
CA ILE A 125 3.57 6.82 -0.33
C ILE A 125 3.10 6.83 1.14
N PHE A 126 1.98 7.49 1.42
CA PHE A 126 1.43 7.52 2.79
C PHE A 126 0.93 6.16 3.22
N LEU A 127 0.28 5.41 2.33
CA LEU A 127 -0.17 4.06 2.62
C LEU A 127 0.99 3.09 2.85
N PHE A 128 2.10 3.28 2.16
CA PHE A 128 3.35 2.58 2.42
C PHE A 128 3.90 2.89 3.82
N LEU A 129 3.98 4.16 4.20
CA LEU A 129 4.45 4.51 5.54
C LEU A 129 3.55 3.91 6.64
N LEU A 130 2.25 3.84 6.40
CA LEU A 130 1.29 3.19 7.29
C LEU A 130 1.41 1.65 7.30
N SER A 131 1.91 1.03 6.23
CA SER A 131 2.10 -0.42 6.20
C SER A 131 3.33 -0.90 6.97
N LEU A 132 4.36 -0.06 7.12
CA LEU A 132 5.61 -0.38 7.83
C LEU A 132 5.41 -1.01 9.23
N PRO A 133 4.64 -0.42 10.17
CA PRO A 133 4.47 -0.99 11.50
C PRO A 133 3.79 -2.38 11.46
N LEU A 134 2.90 -2.61 10.50
CA LEU A 134 2.20 -3.88 10.33
C LEU A 134 3.15 -4.96 9.79
N GLY A 135 3.90 -4.63 8.72
CA GLY A 135 4.89 -5.54 8.13
C GLY A 135 5.99 -5.95 9.11
N LEU A 136 6.53 -5.00 9.87
CA LEU A 136 7.55 -5.27 10.89
C LEU A 136 7.05 -6.20 12.00
N LYS A 137 5.81 -6.02 12.46
CA LYS A 137 5.19 -6.91 13.45
C LYS A 137 4.99 -8.31 12.89
N ALA A 138 4.50 -8.43 11.65
CA ALA A 138 4.31 -9.73 11.00
C ALA A 138 5.64 -10.50 10.86
N LEU A 139 6.71 -9.83 10.42
CA LEU A 139 8.06 -10.41 10.31
C LEU A 139 8.59 -10.93 11.65
N ARG A 140 8.46 -10.12 12.71
CA ARG A 140 8.90 -10.52 14.06
C ARG A 140 8.16 -11.75 14.57
N LEU A 141 6.86 -11.86 14.29
CA LEU A 141 6.05 -13.02 14.68
C LEU A 141 6.47 -14.30 13.97
N ILE A 142 6.72 -14.24 12.65
CA ILE A 142 7.20 -15.38 11.88
C ILE A 142 8.58 -15.82 12.38
N LYS A 143 9.50 -14.87 12.58
CA LYS A 143 10.86 -15.16 13.08
C LYS A 143 10.82 -15.80 14.48
N ALA A 144 9.99 -15.30 15.38
CA ALA A 144 9.83 -15.86 16.72
C ALA A 144 9.23 -17.29 16.71
N LYS A 145 8.30 -17.58 15.79
CA LYS A 145 7.73 -18.92 15.62
C LYS A 145 8.80 -19.91 15.14
N ASN A 146 9.62 -19.53 14.15
CA ASN A 146 10.69 -20.38 13.62
C ASN A 146 11.78 -20.70 14.66
N MET A 147 12.17 -19.73 15.49
CA MET A 147 13.17 -19.97 16.55
C MET A 147 12.68 -20.90 17.66
N LYS A 148 11.37 -20.92 17.94
CA LYS A 148 10.79 -21.85 18.93
C LYS A 148 10.68 -23.28 18.39
N GLY A 149 10.37 -23.46 17.11
CA GLY A 149 10.33 -24.78 16.48
C GLY A 149 11.70 -25.46 16.41
N SER A 150 12.77 -24.68 16.21
CA SER A 150 14.14 -25.20 16.18
C SER A 150 14.64 -25.72 17.53
N ARG A 151 14.14 -25.19 18.65
CA ARG A 151 14.56 -25.56 20.02
C ARG A 151 13.79 -26.72 20.64
N SER A 152 12.73 -27.21 19.99
CA SER A 152 11.99 -28.40 20.46
C SER A 152 12.37 -29.68 19.72
N MET A 153 13.35 -29.60 18.83
CA MET A 153 13.93 -30.72 18.08
C MET A 153 15.37 -31.04 18.51
N GLU A 154 15.92 -30.26 19.45
CA GLU A 154 17.15 -30.51 20.19
C GLU A 154 16.80 -31.07 21.57
#